data_AF-A0A654TY95-F1
#
_entry.id   AF-A0A654TY95-F1
#
_cell.length_a   1.000
_cell.length_b   1.000
_cell.length_c   1.000
_cell.angle_alpha   90.00
_cell.angle_beta   90.00
_cell.angle_gamma   90.00
#
_symmetry.space_group_name_H-M   'P 1'
#
loop_
_entity.id
_entity.type
_entity.pdbx_description
1 polymer ?
#
loop_
_entity_poly.entity_id
_entity_poly.type
_entity_poly.pdbx_seq_one_letter_code
_entity_poly.pdbx_strand_id
1 'polypeptide(L)'
;MRILPHISITHSPAYNLILSNVPGPQAQLYFLGCRMDSMFPLGPLLGNAGLNITVMSLNGELGVGIVSCPDLLPDLWGVADGFPEALKELLECSDDQPEGSNHQDS
;
A
#
# COMPACT_ATOMS: atom_id res chain seq x y z
N MET A 1 19.10 -23.61 5.17
CA MET A 1 20.06 -23.21 4.11
C MET A 1 19.60 -21.86 3.56
N ARG A 2 20.36 -20.79 3.77
CA ARG A 2 20.04 -19.43 3.27
C ARG A 2 20.76 -19.22 1.94
N ILE A 3 20.01 -18.99 0.87
CA ILE A 3 20.56 -18.59 -0.42
C ILE A 3 20.56 -17.06 -0.40
N LEU A 4 21.72 -16.45 -0.18
CA LEU A 4 21.87 -14.99 -0.24
C LEU A 4 22.27 -14.61 -1.66
N PRO A 5 21.52 -13.74 -2.35
CA PRO A 5 21.95 -13.21 -3.63
C PRO A 5 23.23 -12.38 -3.44
N HIS A 6 24.21 -12.55 -4.33
CA HIS A 6 25.48 -11.82 -4.33
C HIS A 6 25.31 -10.44 -5.00
N ILE A 7 24.34 -9.66 -4.52
CA ILE A 7 24.07 -8.30 -4.98
C ILE A 7 24.85 -7.36 -4.05
N SER A 8 25.68 -6.50 -4.65
CA SER A 8 26.45 -5.51 -3.90
C SER A 8 25.49 -4.46 -3.34
N ILE A 9 25.25 -4.54 -2.04
CA ILE A 9 24.39 -3.62 -1.29
C ILE A 9 25.22 -2.38 -0.96
N THR A 10 24.79 -1.21 -1.44
CA THR A 10 25.44 0.06 -1.09
C THR A 10 25.15 0.41 0.37
N HIS A 11 26.11 1.03 1.05
CA HIS A 11 26.03 1.30 2.50
C HIS A 11 25.03 2.41 2.88
N SER A 12 24.49 3.12 1.89
CA SER A 12 23.49 4.18 2.06
C SER A 12 22.30 3.95 1.09
N PRO A 13 21.18 3.38 1.57
CA PRO A 13 19.99 3.17 0.73
C PRO A 13 19.51 4.48 0.10
N ALA A 14 19.15 4.47 -1.19
CA ALA A 14 18.52 5.62 -1.83
C ALA A 14 17.07 5.85 -1.36
N TYR A 15 16.45 4.83 -0.75
CA TYR A 15 15.07 4.83 -0.26
C TYR A 15 14.92 3.83 0.89
N ASN A 16 13.93 4.05 1.76
CA ASN A 16 13.66 3.20 2.93
C ASN A 16 12.64 2.09 2.63
N LEU A 17 11.68 2.38 1.75
CA LEU A 17 10.63 1.45 1.32
C LEU A 17 10.28 1.70 -0.15
N ILE A 18 9.56 0.75 -0.73
CA ILE A 18 8.95 0.90 -2.06
C ILE A 18 7.46 1.12 -1.85
N LEU A 19 6.91 2.20 -2.42
CA LEU A 19 5.47 2.45 -2.46
C LEU A 19 5.02 2.59 -3.91
N SER A 20 4.03 1.80 -4.31
CA SER A 20 3.47 1.86 -5.66
C SER A 20 1.95 1.92 -5.61
N ASN A 21 1.37 2.80 -6.42
CA ASN A 21 -0.06 2.89 -6.64
C ASN A 21 -0.34 2.62 -8.12
N VAL A 22 -1.06 1.53 -8.39
CA VAL A 22 -1.44 1.12 -9.74
C VAL A 22 -2.95 1.24 -9.87
N PRO A 23 -3.46 2.08 -10.79
CA PRO A 23 -4.89 2.11 -11.08
C PRO A 23 -5.35 0.74 -11.56
N GLY A 24 -6.34 0.16 -10.90
CA GLY A 24 -6.85 -1.14 -11.32
C GLY A 24 -8.18 -1.05 -12.05
N PRO A 25 -8.79 -2.22 -12.35
CA PRO A 25 -10.01 -2.31 -13.13
C PRO A 25 -11.17 -1.54 -12.49
N GLN A 26 -11.81 -0.69 -13.29
CA GLN A 26 -12.97 0.10 -12.83
C GLN A 26 -14.26 -0.72 -12.75
N ALA A 27 -14.29 -1.89 -13.40
CA ALA A 27 -15.44 -2.80 -13.40
C ALA A 27 -15.16 -4.04 -12.55
N GLN A 28 -16.21 -4.61 -11.95
CA GLN A 28 -16.16 -5.87 -11.23
C GLN A 28 -15.68 -7.02 -12.13
N LEU A 29 -14.62 -7.71 -11.69
CA LEU A 29 -14.07 -8.86 -12.38
C LEU A 29 -14.69 -10.18 -11.91
N TYR A 30 -14.66 -11.18 -12.80
CA TYR A 30 -15.10 -12.54 -12.55
C TYR A 30 -14.10 -13.54 -13.13
N PHE A 31 -13.89 -14.66 -12.45
CA PHE A 31 -13.09 -15.79 -12.93
C PHE A 31 -13.97 -17.04 -12.98
N LEU A 32 -14.20 -17.60 -14.17
CA LEU A 32 -15.07 -18.77 -14.39
C LEU A 32 -16.48 -18.62 -13.76
N GLY A 33 -17.03 -17.40 -13.77
CA GLY A 33 -18.32 -17.07 -13.16
C GLY A 33 -18.26 -16.73 -11.67
N CYS A 34 -17.13 -16.91 -11.00
CA CYS A 34 -16.94 -16.49 -9.61
C CYS A 34 -16.57 -15.01 -9.55
N ARG A 35 -17.26 -14.23 -8.70
CA ARG A 35 -16.95 -12.81 -8.46
C ARG A 35 -15.58 -12.69 -7.79
N MET A 36 -14.77 -11.74 -8.24
CA MET A 36 -13.51 -11.40 -7.59
C MET A 36 -13.77 -10.36 -6.50
N ASP A 37 -13.76 -10.76 -5.23
CA ASP A 37 -14.13 -9.86 -4.15
C ASP A 37 -13.07 -8.79 -3.85
N SER A 38 -11.79 -9.10 -4.03
CA SER A 38 -10.70 -8.17 -3.74
C SER A 38 -9.43 -8.48 -4.55
N MET A 39 -8.55 -7.49 -4.70
CA MET A 39 -7.24 -7.63 -5.35
C MET A 39 -6.14 -7.03 -4.49
N PHE A 40 -5.17 -7.84 -4.08
CA PHE A 40 -4.01 -7.38 -3.29
C PHE A 40 -2.72 -7.59 -4.10
N PRO A 41 -2.08 -6.51 -4.59
CA PRO A 41 -0.86 -6.65 -5.38
C PRO A 41 0.36 -6.87 -4.49
N LEU A 42 1.31 -7.68 -4.96
CA LEU A 42 2.57 -7.92 -4.27
C LEU A 42 3.73 -7.42 -5.13
N GLY A 43 4.39 -6.37 -4.66
CA GLY A 43 5.58 -5.81 -5.31
C GLY A 43 6.86 -6.53 -4.89
N PRO A 44 7.94 -6.42 -5.69
CA PRO A 44 9.23 -6.99 -5.33
C PRO A 44 9.90 -6.21 -4.19
N LEU A 45 10.66 -6.93 -3.36
CA LEU A 45 11.68 -6.33 -2.50
C LEU A 45 12.92 -6.07 -3.36
N LEU A 46 13.34 -4.81 -3.48
CA LEU A 46 14.47 -4.41 -4.31
C LEU A 46 15.51 -3.66 -3.49
N GLY A 47 16.78 -3.93 -3.81
CA GLY A 47 17.92 -3.29 -3.13
C GLY A 47 17.88 -3.48 -1.63
N ASN A 48 17.93 -2.37 -0.89
CA ASN A 48 17.95 -2.35 0.57
C ASN A 48 16.58 -2.09 1.20
N ALA A 49 15.51 -2.00 0.40
CA ALA A 49 14.16 -1.85 0.96
C ALA A 49 13.69 -3.19 1.54
N GLY A 50 13.66 -3.26 2.87
CA GLY A 50 13.06 -4.38 3.60
C GLY A 50 11.53 -4.37 3.61
N LEU A 51 10.89 -3.36 3.01
CA LEU A 51 9.44 -3.18 2.97
C LEU A 51 8.99 -2.69 1.58
N ASN A 52 7.94 -3.33 1.06
CA ASN A 52 7.21 -2.91 -0.12
C ASN A 52 5.72 -2.80 0.23
N ILE A 53 5.12 -1.68 -0.16
CA ILE A 53 3.68 -1.43 -0.11
C ILE A 53 3.22 -1.19 -1.55
N THR A 54 2.34 -2.04 -2.06
CA THR A 54 1.73 -1.85 -3.38
C THR A 54 0.23 -1.77 -3.21
N VAL A 55 -0.40 -0.80 -3.85
CA VAL A 55 -1.86 -0.63 -3.82
C VAL A 55 -2.43 -0.71 -5.23
N MET A 56 -3.60 -1.31 -5.34
CA MET A 56 -4.36 -1.37 -6.58
C MET A 56 -5.85 -1.41 -6.28
N SER A 57 -6.64 -0.72 -7.10
CA SER A 57 -8.08 -0.69 -6.95
C SER A 57 -8.80 -1.79 -7.74
N LEU A 58 -9.93 -2.27 -7.24
CA LEU A 58 -10.87 -3.09 -7.97
C LEU A 58 -12.27 -2.53 -7.72
N ASN A 59 -12.94 -2.07 -8.79
CA ASN A 59 -14.33 -1.61 -8.71
C ASN A 59 -14.58 -0.57 -7.59
N GLY A 60 -13.66 0.40 -7.45
CA GLY A 60 -13.75 1.48 -6.45
C GLY A 60 -13.22 1.10 -5.05
N GLU A 61 -12.88 -0.16 -4.80
CA GLU A 61 -12.28 -0.61 -3.54
C GLU A 61 -10.76 -0.67 -3.69
N LEU A 62 -10.00 -0.17 -2.70
CA LEU A 62 -8.54 -0.17 -2.72
C LEU A 62 -7.99 -1.39 -1.96
N GLY A 63 -7.27 -2.26 -2.66
CA GLY A 63 -6.49 -3.32 -2.02
C GLY A 63 -5.07 -2.86 -1.72
N VAL A 64 -4.62 -3.11 -0.49
CA VAL A 64 -3.28 -2.77 0.00
C VAL A 64 -2.51 -4.06 0.24
N GLY A 65 -1.46 -4.29 -0.55
CA GLY A 65 -0.53 -5.39 -0.35
C GLY A 65 0.76 -4.91 0.31
N ILE A 66 1.20 -5.62 1.34
CA ILE A 66 2.39 -5.30 2.13
C ILE A 66 3.29 -6.54 2.16
N VAL A 67 4.55 -6.37 1.80
CA VAL A 67 5.56 -7.44 1.79
C VAL A 67 6.81 -6.95 2.49
N SER A 68 7.41 -7.77 3.35
CA SER A 68 8.68 -7.45 4.01
C SER A 68 9.72 -8.56 3.94
N CYS A 69 10.98 -8.16 4.12
CA CYS A 69 12.05 -9.08 4.45
C CYS A 69 12.02 -9.35 5.97
N PRO A 70 11.81 -10.60 6.42
CA PRO A 70 11.70 -10.90 7.85
C PRO A 70 12.99 -10.64 8.64
N ASP A 71 14.14 -10.56 7.97
CA ASP A 71 15.42 -10.20 8.62
C ASP A 71 15.54 -8.70 8.92
N LEU A 72 14.82 -7.86 8.18
CA LEU A 72 14.88 -6.40 8.29
C LEU A 72 13.66 -5.83 9.03
N LEU A 73 12.49 -6.43 8.83
CA LEU A 73 11.23 -6.07 9.48
C LEU A 73 10.49 -7.35 9.91
N PRO A 74 10.74 -7.85 11.13
CA PRO A 74 10.21 -9.13 11.59
C PRO A 74 8.72 -9.09 11.94
N ASP A 75 8.19 -7.91 12.33
CA ASP A 75 6.77 -7.72 12.61
C ASP A 75 6.13 -6.83 11.55
N LEU A 76 5.46 -7.46 10.59
CA LEU A 76 4.72 -6.78 9.53
C LEU A 76 3.29 -6.41 9.96
N TRP A 77 2.74 -7.11 10.96
CA TRP A 77 1.34 -6.98 11.35
C TRP A 77 1.06 -5.62 12.00
N GLY A 78 1.99 -5.10 12.81
CA GLY A 78 1.86 -3.75 13.35
C GLY A 78 1.72 -2.66 12.28
N VAL A 79 2.34 -2.83 11.11
CA VAL A 79 2.16 -1.91 9.96
C VAL A 79 0.80 -2.13 9.32
N ALA A 80 0.40 -3.38 9.10
CA ALA A 80 -0.89 -3.71 8.49
C ALA A 80 -2.09 -3.20 9.32
N ASP A 81 -2.06 -3.42 10.64
CA ASP A 81 -3.10 -3.02 11.57
C ASP A 81 -3.16 -1.49 11.74
N GLY A 82 -2.07 -0.77 11.43
CA GLY A 82 -2.03 0.69 11.47
C GLY A 82 -2.80 1.37 10.35
N PHE A 83 -3.06 0.71 9.22
CA PHE A 83 -3.77 1.31 8.08
C PHE A 83 -5.22 1.72 8.42
N PRO A 84 -6.07 0.81 8.96
CA PRO A 84 -7.42 1.17 9.36
C PRO A 84 -7.46 2.30 10.41
N GLU A 85 -6.57 2.24 11.42
CA GLU A 85 -6.53 3.24 12.49
C GLU A 85 -6.10 4.62 11.95
N ALA A 86 -5.08 4.68 11.11
CA ALA A 86 -4.64 5.94 10.50
C ALA A 86 -5.70 6.53 9.56
N LEU A 87 -6.40 5.69 8.79
CA LEU A 87 -7.51 6.17 7.94
C LEU A 87 -8.65 6.74 8.78
N LYS A 88 -8.99 6.06 9.89
CA LYS A 88 -10.01 6.53 10.82
C LYS A 88 -9.64 7.88 11.43
N GLU A 89 -8.41 8.05 11.91
CA GLU A 89 -7.91 9.33 12.45
C GLU A 89 -8.04 10.47 11.43
N LEU A 90 -7.70 10.21 10.16
CA LEU A 90 -7.82 11.19 9.08
C LEU A 90 -9.27 11.58 8.80
N LEU A 91 -10.20 10.61 8.82
CA LEU A 91 -11.62 10.87 8.61
C LEU A 91 -12.22 11.70 9.76
N GLU A 92 -11.87 11.39 11.00
CA GLU A 92 -12.32 12.13 12.18
C GLU A 92 -11.87 13.61 12.14
N CYS A 93 -10.68 13.90 11.60
CA CYS A 93 -10.22 15.28 11.43
C CYS A 93 -10.92 16.03 10.28
N SER A 94 -11.46 15.31 9.28
CA SER A 94 -12.12 15.92 8.12
C SER A 94 -13.52 16.43 8.44
N ASP A 95 -14.17 15.87 9.46
CA ASP A 95 -15.51 16.26 9.91
C ASP A 95 -15.53 17.60 10.69
N ASP A 96 -14.36 18.13 11.07
CA ASP A 96 -14.19 19.40 11.80
C ASP A 96 -13.94 20.62 10.89
N GLN A 97 -13.97 20.48 9.56
CA GLN A 97 -13.92 21.63 8.65
C GLN A 97 -15.27 22.37 8.64
N PRO A 98 -15.35 23.64 9.10
CA PRO A 98 -16.58 24.41 8.97
C PRO A 98 -16.88 24.64 7.49
N GLU A 99 -18.09 24.28 7.04
CA GLU A 99 -18.61 24.61 5.71
C GLU A 99 -18.50 26.13 5.48
N GLY A 100 -17.48 26.58 4.75
CA GLY A 100 -17.22 28.01 4.68
C GLY A 100 -16.02 28.44 3.84
N SER A 101 -16.04 28.17 2.54
CA SER A 101 -15.56 29.14 1.54
C SER A 101 -16.11 28.80 0.15
N ASN A 102 -17.33 29.28 -0.12
CA ASN A 102 -17.77 29.53 -1.48
C ASN A 102 -16.82 30.58 -2.09
N HIS A 103 -15.77 30.14 -2.79
CA HIS A 103 -15.13 30.98 -3.80
C HIS A 103 -16.02 30.96 -5.05
N GLN A 104 -17.05 31.81 -5.03
CA GLN A 104 -17.49 32.48 -6.24
C GLN A 104 -16.37 33.42 -6.65
N ASP A 105 -15.66 33.08 -7.72
CA ASP A 105 -14.93 34.06 -8.51
C ASP A 105 -15.32 33.90 -9.98
N SER A 106 -15.46 35.06 -10.61
CA SER A 106 -16.27 35.39 -11.79
C SER A 106 -15.67 34.98 -13.13
#